data_AF-A0A9N8ZPU9-F1
#
_entry.id   AF-A0A9N8ZPU9-F1
#
_cell.length_a   1.000
_cell.length_b   1.000
_cell.length_c   1.000
_cell.angle_alpha   90.00
_cell.angle_beta   90.00
_cell.angle_gamma   90.00
#
_symmetry.space_group_name_H-M   'P 1'
#
loop_
_entity.id
_entity.type
_entity.pdbx_description
1 polymer ?
#
loop_
_entity_poly.entity_id
_entity_poly.type
_entity_poly.pdbx_seq_one_letter_code
_entity_poly.pdbx_strand_id
1 'polypeptide(L)'
;MKFFFENTLFAFLILYFRFIKPIKANIEKEVFTSNAVKISETLFKEISEWGEQGGLLTLTPPYTIKRYDRIVPFKHVDELSQDKTGEKEKWYILDDLEEGKTYETRVSYAATSPTTFMLEIMGFEEAANIFEKRRSLEIPQSTLTYGVPRVAFKLVLTLALILGIGYYICVPMFYSSLQKLIKIAEKDKIDRDLNRELNRDKTRIE
;
A
#
# COMPACT_ATOMS: atom_id res chain seq x y z
N MET A 1 10.79 7.83 -49.09
CA MET A 1 10.13 7.69 -47.77
C MET A 1 10.77 6.68 -46.83
N LYS A 2 11.32 5.53 -47.29
CA LYS A 2 11.96 4.54 -46.39
C LYS A 2 13.12 5.10 -45.54
N PHE A 3 13.95 5.97 -46.12
CA PHE A 3 15.15 6.51 -45.44
C PHE A 3 14.84 7.39 -44.21
N PHE A 4 13.67 8.04 -44.17
CA PHE A 4 13.28 8.85 -43.01
C PHE A 4 12.79 8.02 -41.82
N PHE A 5 12.30 6.80 -42.06
CA PHE A 5 11.74 5.92 -41.04
C PHE A 5 12.83 5.20 -40.23
N GLU A 6 13.94 4.83 -40.87
CA GLU A 6 15.06 4.15 -40.21
C GLU A 6 15.81 5.09 -39.25
N ASN A 7 16.04 6.34 -39.67
CA ASN A 7 16.73 7.33 -38.85
C ASN A 7 15.91 7.77 -37.63
N THR A 8 14.58 7.82 -37.75
CA THR A 8 13.70 8.15 -36.63
C THR A 8 13.65 7.02 -35.60
N LEU A 9 13.52 5.76 -36.02
CA LEU A 9 13.55 4.61 -35.11
C LEU A 9 14.88 4.54 -34.33
N PHE A 10 16.00 4.73 -35.02
CA PHE A 10 17.33 4.71 -34.40
C PHE A 10 17.50 5.86 -33.39
N ALA A 11 17.02 7.07 -33.72
CA ALA A 11 17.02 8.20 -32.80
C ALA A 11 16.16 7.93 -31.55
N PHE A 12 14.97 7.34 -31.71
CA PHE A 12 14.12 6.93 -30.58
C PHE A 12 14.79 5.85 -29.71
N LEU A 13 15.47 4.88 -30.31
CA LEU A 13 16.18 3.83 -29.60
C LEU A 13 17.34 4.41 -28.76
N ILE A 14 18.15 5.32 -29.34
CA ILE A 14 19.21 6.02 -28.63
C ILE A 14 18.64 6.87 -27.48
N LEU A 15 17.53 7.58 -27.74
CA LEU A 15 16.86 8.38 -26.72
C LEU A 15 16.34 7.50 -25.58
N TYR A 16 15.73 6.35 -25.90
CA TYR A 16 15.26 5.36 -24.94
C TYR A 16 16.40 4.83 -24.06
N PHE A 17 17.53 4.42 -24.65
CA PHE A 17 18.70 3.97 -23.89
C PHE A 17 19.30 5.06 -23.00
N ARG A 18 19.21 6.35 -23.39
CA ARG A 18 19.61 7.47 -22.53
C ARG A 18 18.71 7.65 -21.30
N PHE A 19 17.45 7.21 -21.36
CA PHE A 19 16.52 7.23 -20.23
C PHE A 19 16.65 6.01 -19.32
N ILE A 20 17.26 4.91 -19.79
CA ILE A 20 17.62 3.77 -18.93
C ILE A 20 18.83 4.18 -18.10
N LYS A 21 18.58 4.79 -16.93
CA LYS A 21 19.63 4.94 -15.93
C LYS A 21 20.00 3.53 -15.44
N PRO A 22 21.29 3.14 -15.43
CA PRO A 22 21.69 1.88 -14.83
C PRO A 22 21.26 1.91 -13.37
N ILE A 23 20.33 1.02 -13.03
CA ILE A 23 19.92 0.84 -11.64
C ILE A 23 21.04 0.03 -11.00
N LYS A 24 21.80 0.65 -10.09
CA LYS A 24 22.78 -0.08 -9.31
C LYS A 24 22.02 -1.14 -8.51
N ALA A 25 22.46 -2.38 -8.61
CA ALA A 25 22.01 -3.41 -7.67
C ALA A 25 22.40 -2.93 -6.27
N ASN A 26 21.43 -2.88 -5.37
CA ASN A 26 21.73 -2.55 -3.98
C ASN A 26 22.33 -3.82 -3.36
N ILE A 27 23.58 -3.68 -2.92
CA ILE A 27 24.36 -4.73 -2.29
C ILE A 27 24.77 -4.18 -0.94
N GLU A 28 24.42 -4.91 0.11
CA GLU A 28 24.96 -4.70 1.45
C GLU A 28 25.84 -5.88 1.82
N LYS A 29 26.91 -5.56 2.52
CA LYS A 29 27.97 -6.50 2.85
C LYS A 29 28.38 -6.24 4.30
N GLU A 30 28.44 -7.32 5.05
CA GLU A 30 28.98 -7.32 6.41
C GLU A 30 30.02 -8.42 6.55
N VAL A 31 31.12 -8.10 7.23
CA VAL A 31 32.21 -9.04 7.51
C VAL A 31 32.34 -9.14 9.00
N PHE A 32 32.27 -10.36 9.53
CA PHE A 32 32.28 -10.62 10.95
C PHE A 32 33.19 -11.81 11.26
N THR A 33 33.69 -11.87 12.49
CA THR A 33 34.49 -13.00 12.97
C THR A 33 33.65 -13.82 13.92
N SER A 34 33.56 -15.13 13.67
CA SER A 34 32.79 -16.04 14.51
C SER A 34 33.45 -16.17 15.88
N ASN A 35 32.67 -15.88 16.91
CA ASN A 35 32.98 -16.27 18.28
C ASN A 35 32.05 -17.45 18.59
N ALA A 36 32.54 -18.68 18.40
CA ALA A 36 31.74 -19.88 18.53
C ALA A 36 31.43 -20.15 20.01
N VAL A 37 30.41 -19.47 20.52
CA VAL A 37 29.88 -19.75 21.85
C VAL A 37 28.96 -20.96 21.72
N LYS A 38 29.18 -21.99 22.53
CA LYS A 38 28.24 -23.11 22.64
C LYS A 38 26.91 -22.58 23.17
N ILE A 39 25.90 -22.53 22.30
CA ILE A 39 24.55 -22.11 22.66
C ILE A 39 23.86 -23.28 23.35
N SER A 40 23.09 -22.98 24.40
CA SER A 40 22.22 -23.98 25.04
C SER A 40 21.18 -24.47 24.03
N GLU A 41 20.97 -25.79 23.94
CA GLU A 41 19.91 -26.38 23.09
C GLU A 41 18.53 -25.77 23.38
N THR A 42 18.29 -25.34 24.62
CA THR A 42 17.04 -24.67 25.02
C THR A 42 16.82 -23.33 24.32
N LEU A 43 17.87 -22.49 24.23
CA LEU A 43 17.81 -21.18 23.58
C LEU A 43 17.63 -21.35 22.06
N PHE A 44 18.34 -22.32 21.48
CA PHE A 44 18.17 -22.64 20.07
C PHE A 44 16.74 -23.10 19.75
N LYS A 45 16.16 -23.97 20.59
CA LYS A 45 14.78 -24.42 20.42
C LYS A 45 13.78 -23.27 20.55
N GLU A 46 13.98 -22.39 21.52
CA GLU A 46 13.12 -21.23 21.74
C GLU A 46 13.14 -20.27 20.53
N ILE A 47 14.33 -19.94 20.01
CA ILE A 47 14.47 -19.06 18.83
C ILE A 47 13.94 -19.73 17.56
N SER A 48 14.16 -21.04 17.39
CA SER A 48 13.63 -21.76 16.23
C SER A 48 12.10 -21.85 16.25
N GLU A 49 11.48 -22.08 17.41
CA GLU A 49 10.02 -22.04 17.57
C GLU A 49 9.44 -20.65 17.23
N TRP A 50 10.12 -19.56 17.60
CA TRP A 50 9.72 -18.22 17.18
C TRP A 50 9.80 -18.03 15.68
N GLY A 51 10.83 -18.64 15.09
CA GLY A 51 11.08 -18.68 13.67
C GLY A 51 10.06 -19.45 12.84
N GLU A 52 9.39 -20.46 13.40
CA GLU A 52 8.40 -21.27 12.67
C GLU A 52 7.15 -20.48 12.24
N GLN A 53 6.84 -19.36 12.91
CA GLN A 53 5.76 -18.47 12.47
C GLN A 53 6.11 -17.72 11.16
N GLY A 54 7.39 -17.66 10.78
CA GLY A 54 7.89 -17.00 9.55
C GLY A 54 8.82 -17.84 8.68
N GLY A 55 9.07 -19.11 9.02
CA GLY A 55 9.99 -20.01 8.32
C GLY A 55 11.45 -19.58 8.40
N LEU A 56 12.03 -19.53 9.61
CA LEU A 56 13.45 -19.26 9.81
C LEU A 56 14.32 -20.19 8.95
N LEU A 57 15.28 -19.62 8.23
CA LEU A 57 16.19 -20.38 7.39
C LEU A 57 17.58 -20.41 8.00
N THR A 58 18.18 -21.60 8.03
CA THR A 58 19.58 -21.77 8.39
C THR A 58 20.48 -21.53 7.17
N LEU A 59 21.56 -20.79 7.38
CA LEU A 59 22.64 -20.55 6.44
C LEU A 59 23.89 -21.25 6.98
N THR A 60 24.40 -22.21 6.21
CA THR A 60 25.64 -22.94 6.56
C THR A 60 26.80 -22.50 5.65
N PRO A 61 28.01 -22.27 6.19
CA PRO A 61 29.20 -22.04 5.39
C PRO A 61 29.62 -23.30 4.61
N PRO A 62 30.51 -23.19 3.60
CA PRO A 62 31.25 -21.99 3.17
C PRO A 62 30.43 -21.03 2.29
N TYR A 63 29.32 -21.48 1.70
CA TYR A 63 28.44 -20.65 0.89
C TYR A 63 27.02 -21.23 0.86
N THR A 64 26.07 -20.50 1.44
CA THR A 64 24.64 -20.71 1.24
C THR A 64 24.04 -19.51 0.51
N ILE A 65 23.41 -19.76 -0.64
CA ILE A 65 22.70 -18.73 -1.39
C ILE A 65 21.20 -18.96 -1.23
N LYS A 66 20.49 -17.98 -0.67
CA LYS A 66 19.03 -17.96 -0.63
C LYS A 66 18.51 -16.91 -1.60
N ARG A 67 17.64 -17.33 -2.51
CA ARG A 67 17.00 -16.46 -3.50
C ARG A 67 15.55 -16.22 -3.08
N TYR A 68 15.17 -14.95 -3.06
CA TYR A 68 13.79 -14.54 -2.83
C TYR A 68 13.15 -14.13 -4.14
N ASP A 69 11.94 -14.64 -4.38
CA ASP A 69 11.17 -14.29 -5.57
C ASP A 69 10.57 -12.88 -5.46
N ARG A 70 10.43 -12.34 -4.24
CA ARG A 70 9.85 -11.02 -4.01
C ARG A 70 10.36 -10.37 -2.73
N ILE A 71 10.95 -9.19 -2.85
CA ILE A 71 11.19 -8.26 -1.74
C ILE A 71 10.38 -7.00 -2.06
N VAL A 72 9.46 -6.63 -1.16
CA VAL A 72 8.62 -5.45 -1.35
C VAL A 72 9.42 -4.22 -0.91
N PRO A 73 9.73 -3.27 -1.81
CA PRO A 73 10.53 -2.10 -1.46
C PRO A 73 9.74 -1.16 -0.52
N PHE A 74 10.44 -0.55 0.44
CA PHE A 74 9.90 0.51 1.29
C PHE A 74 9.57 1.74 0.44
N LYS A 75 8.39 2.35 0.65
CA LYS A 75 8.03 3.60 -0.05
C LYS A 75 8.50 4.83 0.71
N HIS A 76 8.56 4.77 2.04
CA HIS A 76 9.02 5.86 2.90
C HIS A 76 9.83 5.37 4.11
N VAL A 77 10.80 6.17 4.56
CA VAL A 77 11.67 5.86 5.72
C VAL A 77 10.84 5.70 7.01
N ASP A 78 9.78 6.50 7.16
CA ASP A 78 8.91 6.44 8.34
C ASP A 78 8.10 5.13 8.45
N GLU A 79 8.01 4.35 7.35
CA GLU A 79 7.36 3.05 7.33
C GLU A 79 8.20 1.95 8.00
N LEU A 80 9.46 2.22 8.41
CA LEU A 80 10.28 1.29 9.20
C LEU A 80 9.62 0.88 10.53
N SER A 81 8.68 1.67 11.05
CA SER A 81 8.14 1.53 12.42
C SER A 81 6.73 0.96 12.54
N GLN A 82 5.98 0.74 11.43
CA GLN A 82 4.59 0.27 11.50
C GLN A 82 4.38 -1.05 10.79
N ASP A 83 4.23 -2.11 11.58
CA ASP A 83 3.89 -3.44 11.13
C ASP A 83 2.38 -3.60 10.97
N LYS A 84 1.91 -3.70 9.72
CA LYS A 84 0.65 -4.34 9.33
C LYS A 84 0.83 -4.93 7.93
N THR A 85 1.26 -6.20 7.88
CA THR A 85 1.06 -7.13 6.76
C THR A 85 2.05 -7.05 5.57
N GLY A 86 3.24 -6.47 5.75
CA GLY A 86 4.34 -6.63 4.78
C GLY A 86 5.53 -7.26 5.50
N GLU A 87 6.06 -8.38 5.00
CA GLU A 87 7.30 -8.99 5.51
C GLU A 87 8.46 -7.99 5.40
N LYS A 88 8.68 -7.18 6.45
CA LYS A 88 9.67 -6.09 6.48
C LYS A 88 11.05 -6.53 6.94
N GLU A 89 11.13 -7.70 7.57
CA GLU A 89 12.33 -8.24 8.16
C GLU A 89 12.35 -9.76 7.94
N LYS A 90 13.55 -10.30 7.71
CA LYS A 90 13.76 -11.75 7.59
C LYS A 90 14.91 -12.14 8.49
N TRP A 91 14.67 -13.17 9.27
CA TRP A 91 15.62 -13.70 10.23
C TRP A 91 16.25 -14.99 9.69
N TYR A 92 17.55 -15.13 9.91
CA TYR A 92 18.33 -16.29 9.50
C TYR A 92 19.20 -16.74 10.66
N ILE A 93 19.38 -18.05 10.78
CA ILE A 93 20.38 -18.62 11.68
C ILE A 93 21.64 -18.88 10.87
N LEU A 94 22.77 -18.40 11.38
CA LEU A 94 24.08 -18.80 10.89
C LEU A 94 24.54 -19.99 11.74
N ASP A 95 24.73 -21.14 11.11
CA ASP A 95 25.10 -22.39 11.78
C ASP A 95 26.43 -22.92 11.26
N ASP A 96 27.02 -23.91 11.95
CA ASP A 96 28.30 -24.54 11.61
C ASP A 96 29.47 -23.55 11.43
N LEU A 97 29.46 -22.44 12.18
CA LEU A 97 30.54 -21.46 12.15
C LEU A 97 31.74 -21.93 12.98
N GLU A 98 32.89 -22.10 12.33
CA GLU A 98 34.15 -22.38 13.02
C GLU A 98 34.65 -21.16 13.82
N GLU A 99 35.13 -21.39 15.04
CA GLU A 99 35.64 -20.37 15.95
C GLU A 99 36.86 -19.63 15.37
N GLY A 100 36.87 -18.30 15.52
CA GLY A 100 37.98 -17.45 15.08
C GLY A 100 38.09 -17.27 13.57
N LYS A 101 37.21 -17.89 12.78
CA LYS A 101 37.14 -17.66 11.34
C LYS A 101 36.32 -16.42 11.01
N THR A 102 36.76 -15.73 9.95
CA THR A 102 36.06 -14.57 9.40
C THR A 102 35.14 -15.00 8.27
N TYR A 103 33.88 -14.54 8.35
CA TYR A 103 32.84 -14.81 7.37
C TYR A 103 32.36 -13.50 6.75
N GLU A 104 31.81 -13.61 5.55
CA GLU A 104 31.24 -12.50 4.82
C GLU A 104 29.80 -12.81 4.45
N THR A 105 28.88 -11.98 4.90
CA THR A 105 27.46 -12.05 4.53
C THR A 105 27.17 -10.96 3.51
N ARG A 106 26.51 -11.37 2.41
CA ARG A 106 26.08 -10.45 1.35
C ARG A 106 24.58 -10.58 1.14
N VAL A 107 23.90 -9.45 1.09
CA VAL A 107 22.53 -9.36 0.61
C VAL A 107 22.55 -8.54 -0.68
N SER A 108 22.00 -9.13 -1.74
CA SER A 108 21.91 -8.48 -3.05
C SER A 108 20.50 -8.63 -3.58
N TYR A 109 19.94 -7.54 -4.11
CA TYR A 109 18.60 -7.56 -4.67
C TYR A 109 18.53 -6.83 -6.01
N ALA A 110 17.77 -7.43 -6.94
CA ALA A 110 17.40 -6.81 -8.19
C ALA A 110 16.27 -5.80 -7.92
N ALA A 111 16.63 -4.60 -7.50
CA ALA A 111 15.66 -3.55 -7.22
C ALA A 111 15.30 -2.80 -8.51
N THR A 112 14.01 -2.67 -8.82
CA THR A 112 13.52 -1.77 -9.88
C THR A 112 13.41 -0.31 -9.41
N SER A 113 13.54 -0.10 -8.09
CA SER A 113 13.58 1.20 -7.42
C SER A 113 14.71 1.21 -6.38
N PRO A 114 15.32 2.36 -6.06
CA PRO A 114 16.26 2.45 -4.96
C PRO A 114 15.58 2.05 -3.64
N THR A 115 16.09 1.02 -2.98
CA THR A 115 15.56 0.52 -1.70
C THR A 115 16.68 0.47 -0.67
N THR A 116 16.48 1.09 0.48
CA THR A 116 17.37 0.92 1.62
C THR A 116 16.98 -0.35 2.37
N PHE A 117 17.96 -1.20 2.64
CA PHE A 117 17.83 -2.30 3.59
C PHE A 117 18.99 -2.18 4.59
N MET A 118 18.91 -2.96 5.66
CA MET A 118 19.92 -3.05 6.69
C MET A 118 20.21 -4.53 6.93
N LEU A 119 21.47 -4.90 6.86
CA LEU A 119 21.96 -6.20 7.29
C LEU A 119 22.59 -6.01 8.67
N GLU A 120 22.19 -6.86 9.61
CA GLU A 120 22.70 -6.83 10.97
C GLU A 120 22.99 -8.25 11.42
N ILE A 121 24.22 -8.46 11.91
CA ILE A 121 24.67 -9.74 12.46
C ILE A 121 24.77 -9.57 13.97
N MET A 122 24.02 -10.40 14.68
CA MET A 122 23.90 -10.32 16.14
C MET A 122 24.14 -11.67 16.78
N GLY A 123 24.57 -11.65 18.05
CA GLY A 123 24.66 -12.84 18.88
C GLY A 123 23.28 -13.37 19.24
N PHE A 124 23.21 -14.66 19.60
CA PHE A 124 21.96 -15.29 20.01
C PHE A 124 21.29 -14.60 21.21
N GLU A 125 22.08 -14.11 22.18
CA GLU A 125 21.55 -13.38 23.35
C GLU A 125 20.91 -12.05 22.96
N GLU A 126 21.54 -11.31 22.05
CA GLU A 126 21.04 -10.03 21.55
C GLU A 126 19.76 -10.23 20.74
N ALA A 127 19.73 -11.24 19.86
CA ALA A 127 18.53 -11.64 19.14
C ALA A 127 17.39 -11.99 20.12
N ALA A 128 17.67 -12.82 21.13
CA ALA A 128 16.69 -13.21 22.14
C ALA A 128 16.07 -12.01 22.86
N ASN A 129 16.91 -11.05 23.29
CA ASN A 129 16.44 -9.82 23.94
C ASN A 129 15.53 -8.99 23.02
N ILE A 130 15.84 -8.91 21.72
CA ILE A 130 15.01 -8.20 20.74
C ILE A 130 13.63 -8.87 20.62
N PHE A 131 13.60 -10.20 20.53
CA PHE A 131 12.35 -10.97 20.43
C PHE A 131 11.50 -10.84 21.70
N GLU A 132 12.09 -10.97 22.89
CA GLU A 132 11.38 -10.77 24.16
C GLU A 132 10.77 -9.37 24.26
N LYS A 133 11.55 -8.34 23.89
CA LYS A 133 11.08 -6.96 23.89
C LYS A 133 9.89 -6.78 22.94
N ARG A 134 9.93 -7.35 21.73
CA ARG A 134 8.80 -7.28 20.78
C ARG A 134 7.54 -7.93 21.35
N ARG A 135 7.68 -9.12 21.95
CA ARG A 135 6.56 -9.82 22.58
C ARG A 135 5.90 -8.98 23.68
N SER A 136 6.70 -8.31 24.51
CA SER A 136 6.18 -7.44 25.57
C SER A 136 5.37 -6.24 25.02
N LEU A 137 5.67 -5.79 23.80
CA LEU A 137 5.02 -4.66 23.14
C LEU A 137 3.75 -5.05 22.37
N GLU A 138 3.65 -6.29 21.91
CA GLU A 138 2.45 -6.81 21.21
C GLU A 138 1.28 -7.09 22.16
N ILE A 139 1.57 -7.56 23.39
CA ILE A 139 0.57 -7.89 24.41
C ILE A 139 -0.39 -6.72 24.74
N PRO A 140 0.03 -5.43 24.86
CA PRO A 140 -0.89 -4.33 25.12
C PRO A 140 -1.66 -3.80 23.90
N GLN A 141 -1.32 -4.15 22.65
CA GLN A 141 -2.01 -3.61 21.48
C GLN A 141 -3.29 -4.35 21.10
N SER A 142 -3.41 -5.64 21.46
CA SER A 142 -4.60 -6.45 21.17
C SER A 142 -5.86 -5.97 21.90
N THR A 143 -5.73 -5.22 23.00
CA THR A 143 -6.85 -4.68 23.78
C THR A 143 -7.23 -3.24 23.44
N LEU A 144 -6.41 -2.50 22.66
CA LEU A 144 -6.68 -1.09 22.32
C LEU A 144 -7.09 -0.85 20.87
N THR A 145 -7.03 -1.85 19.99
CA THR A 145 -7.42 -1.71 18.58
C THR A 145 -8.85 -2.17 18.29
N TYR A 146 -9.82 -1.63 19.03
CA TYR A 146 -11.11 -1.27 18.41
C TYR A 146 -10.99 0.14 17.80
N GLY A 147 -9.87 0.39 17.11
CA GLY A 147 -9.69 1.59 16.32
C GLY A 147 -10.54 1.44 15.07
N VAL A 148 -11.58 2.27 14.93
CA VAL A 148 -12.41 2.36 13.73
C VAL A 148 -11.46 2.36 12.51
N PRO A 149 -11.54 1.36 11.62
CA PRO A 149 -10.58 1.23 10.53
C PRO A 149 -10.60 2.52 9.73
N ARG A 150 -9.43 3.14 9.50
CA ARG A 150 -9.30 4.39 8.71
C ARG A 150 -10.03 4.30 7.36
N VAL A 151 -10.20 3.08 6.85
CA VAL A 151 -10.99 2.75 5.66
C VAL A 151 -12.48 3.06 5.84
N ALA A 152 -13.08 2.72 7.00
CA ALA A 152 -14.47 3.05 7.32
C ALA A 152 -14.66 4.57 7.41
N PHE A 153 -13.73 5.31 8.02
CA PHE A 153 -13.81 6.77 8.06
C PHE A 153 -13.78 7.39 6.65
N LYS A 154 -12.88 6.92 5.77
CA LYS A 154 -12.83 7.37 4.38
C LYS A 154 -14.13 7.05 3.63
N LEU A 155 -14.71 5.87 3.84
CA LEU A 155 -15.99 5.48 3.24
C LEU A 155 -17.12 6.39 3.70
N VAL A 156 -17.25 6.64 5.01
CA VAL A 156 -18.28 7.51 5.58
C VAL A 156 -18.13 8.94 5.05
N LEU A 157 -16.92 9.48 4.99
CA LEU A 157 -16.65 10.81 4.45
C LEU A 157 -17.03 10.91 2.97
N THR A 158 -16.68 9.89 2.18
CA THR A 158 -16.99 9.87 0.74
C THR A 158 -18.50 9.79 0.51
N LEU A 159 -19.20 8.97 1.30
CA LEU A 159 -20.66 8.83 1.23
C LEU A 159 -21.37 10.14 1.62
N ALA A 160 -20.89 10.81 2.67
CA ALA A 160 -21.40 12.12 3.08
C ALA A 160 -21.21 13.18 1.98
N LEU A 161 -20.07 13.18 1.30
CA LEU A 161 -19.79 14.12 0.21
C LEU A 161 -20.70 13.87 -1.01
N ILE A 162 -20.90 12.60 -1.40
CA ILE A 162 -21.79 12.24 -2.50
C ILE A 162 -23.24 12.65 -2.19
N LEU A 163 -23.72 12.38 -0.97
CA LEU A 163 -25.06 12.77 -0.54
C LEU A 163 -25.22 14.29 -0.49
N GLY A 164 -24.21 15.02 0.00
CA GLY A 164 -24.22 16.48 0.05
C GLY A 164 -24.30 17.12 -1.34
N ILE A 165 -23.46 16.65 -2.28
CA ILE A 165 -23.47 17.13 -3.67
C ILE A 165 -24.80 16.75 -4.35
N GLY A 166 -25.25 15.51 -4.17
CA GLY A 166 -26.52 15.04 -4.73
C GLY A 166 -27.71 15.86 -4.24
N TYR A 167 -27.77 16.15 -2.94
CA TYR A 167 -28.79 17.02 -2.36
C TYR A 167 -28.75 18.43 -2.95
N TYR A 168 -27.57 19.04 -3.03
CA TYR A 168 -27.40 20.40 -3.54
C TYR A 168 -27.80 20.56 -5.01
N ILE A 169 -27.58 19.54 -5.86
CA ILE A 169 -27.91 19.61 -7.29
C ILE A 169 -29.35 19.16 -7.57
N CYS A 170 -29.80 18.06 -6.96
CA CYS A 170 -31.10 17.47 -7.27
C CYS A 170 -32.26 18.29 -6.72
N VAL A 171 -32.13 18.86 -5.51
CA VAL A 171 -33.24 19.59 -4.86
C VAL A 171 -33.65 20.84 -5.66
N PRO A 172 -32.74 21.73 -6.10
CA PRO A 172 -33.12 22.89 -6.92
C PRO A 172 -33.69 22.49 -8.28
N MET A 173 -33.17 21.43 -8.90
CA MET A 173 -33.65 20.94 -10.19
C MET A 173 -35.09 20.44 -10.08
N PHE A 174 -35.39 19.67 -9.04
CA PHE A 174 -36.74 19.16 -8.78
C PHE A 174 -37.70 20.32 -8.44
N TYR A 175 -37.25 21.25 -7.62
CA TYR A 175 -38.02 22.43 -7.25
C TYR A 175 -38.37 23.30 -8.46
N SER A 176 -37.41 23.56 -9.35
CA SER A 176 -37.64 24.31 -10.59
C SER A 176 -38.63 23.62 -11.54
N SER A 177 -38.60 22.28 -11.58
CA SER A 177 -39.51 21.48 -12.41
C SER A 177 -40.93 21.51 -11.86
N LEU A 178 -41.08 21.39 -10.54
CA LEU A 178 -42.37 21.53 -9.86
C LEU A 178 -42.97 22.93 -10.06
N GLN A 179 -42.17 23.98 -9.94
CA GLN A 179 -42.64 25.35 -10.20
C GLN A 179 -43.12 25.54 -11.64
N LYS A 180 -42.45 24.94 -12.63
CA LYS A 180 -42.91 24.97 -14.03
C LYS A 180 -44.25 24.25 -14.20
N LEU A 181 -44.43 23.08 -13.58
CA LEU A 181 -45.69 22.33 -13.62
C LEU A 181 -46.84 23.10 -12.98
N ILE A 182 -46.61 23.75 -11.83
CA ILE A 182 -47.62 24.58 -11.15
C ILE A 182 -48.05 25.74 -12.05
N LYS A 183 -47.10 26.44 -12.70
CA LYS A 183 -47.41 27.54 -13.63
C LYS A 183 -48.21 27.08 -14.84
N ILE A 184 -47.88 25.91 -15.40
CA ILE A 184 -48.63 25.33 -16.53
C ILE A 184 -50.06 25.00 -16.10
N ALA A 185 -50.24 24.35 -14.93
CA ALA A 185 -51.56 24.00 -14.42
C ALA A 185 -52.44 25.23 -14.11
N GLU A 186 -51.83 26.30 -13.59
CA GLU A 186 -52.53 27.57 -13.33
C GLU A 186 -52.95 28.25 -14.63
N LYS A 187 -52.08 28.29 -15.64
CA LYS A 187 -52.40 28.83 -16.97
C LYS A 187 -53.54 28.05 -17.64
N ASP A 188 -53.49 26.71 -17.60
CA ASP A 188 -54.53 25.83 -18.14
C ASP A 188 -55.89 26.02 -17.44
N LYS A 189 -55.89 26.42 -16.17
CA LYS A 189 -57.11 26.77 -15.43
C LYS A 189 -57.67 28.11 -15.92
N ILE A 190 -56.83 29.13 -16.04
CA ILE A 190 -57.21 30.46 -16.53
C ILE A 190 -57.76 30.38 -17.96
N ASP A 191 -57.08 29.68 -18.88
CA ASP A 191 -57.52 29.55 -20.27
C ASP A 191 -58.87 28.80 -20.38
N ARG A 192 -59.12 27.83 -19.50
CA ARG A 192 -60.43 27.14 -19.41
C ARG A 192 -61.53 28.06 -18.88
N ASP A 193 -61.25 28.87 -17.88
CA ASP A 193 -62.23 29.80 -17.32
C ASP A 193 -62.55 30.95 -18.30
N LEU A 194 -61.53 31.48 -19.00
CA LEU A 194 -61.73 32.49 -20.05
C LEU A 194 -62.57 31.96 -21.23
N ASN A 195 -62.32 30.73 -21.69
CA ASN A 195 -63.12 30.11 -22.73
C ASN A 195 -64.59 29.88 -22.31
N ARG A 196 -64.84 29.62 -21.00
CA ARG A 196 -66.20 29.52 -20.47
C ARG A 196 -66.91 30.87 -20.48
N GLU A 197 -66.22 31.97 -20.16
CA GLU A 197 -66.79 33.32 -20.22
C GLU A 197 -67.11 33.73 -21.65
N LEU A 198 -66.19 33.52 -22.59
CA LEU A 198 -66.39 33.85 -24.02
C LEU A 198 -67.61 33.13 -24.62
N ASN A 199 -67.83 31.85 -24.23
CA ASN A 199 -68.98 31.09 -24.69
C ASN A 199 -70.30 31.60 -24.09
N ARG A 200 -70.31 32.13 -22.86
CA ARG A 200 -71.51 32.77 -22.28
C ARG A 200 -71.88 34.05 -23.01
N ASP A 201 -70.89 34.84 -23.41
CA ASP A 201 -71.14 36.09 -24.13
C ASP A 201 -71.67 35.85 -25.55
N LYS A 202 -71.18 34.81 -26.25
CA LYS A 202 -71.74 34.42 -27.55
C LYS A 202 -73.23 34.07 -27.48
N THR A 203 -73.65 33.32 -26.45
CA THR A 203 -75.06 32.96 -26.27
C THR A 203 -75.99 34.11 -25.91
N ARG A 204 -75.47 35.32 -25.61
CA ARG A 204 -76.30 36.50 -25.32
C ARG A 204 -76.58 37.38 -26.55
N ILE A 205 -75.87 37.17 -27.65
CA ILE A 205 -75.95 38.00 -28.86
C ILE A 205 -76.84 37.34 -29.94
N GLU A 206 -77.10 36.04 -29.81
CA GLU A 206 -78.09 35.29 -30.60
C GLU A 206 -79.48 35.35 -29.95
#